data_AF-A0A087UI37-F1
#
_entry.id   AF-A0A087UI37-F1
#
_cell.length_a   1.000
_cell.length_b   1.000
_cell.length_c   1.000
_cell.angle_alpha   90.00
_cell.angle_beta   90.00
_cell.angle_gamma   90.00
#
_symmetry.space_group_name_H-M   'P 1'
#
loop_
_entity.id
_entity.type
_entity.pdbx_description
1 polymer ?
#
loop_
_entity_poly.entity_id
_entity_poly.type
_entity_poly.pdbx_seq_one_letter_code
_entity_poly.pdbx_strand_id
1 'polypeptide(L)'
;MQQALVKQFAEILDFVLTFDDLKMTNPAIQNDFSYYRRTVNRLRLANQDPSDDELEVPNELANRMSLFYAHATPMLKVLSDATTRFVAENKDLPIENTTETLGTMA
;
A
#
# COMPACT_ATOMS: atom_id res chain seq x y z
N MET A 1 20.49 21.59 -6.87
CA MET A 1 19.30 21.53 -6.00
C MET A 1 18.54 20.21 -6.14
N GLN A 2 18.38 19.64 -7.34
CA GLN A 2 17.60 18.39 -7.53
C GLN A 2 18.27 17.09 -7.06
N GLN A 3 19.58 17.03 -6.83
CA GLN A 3 20.27 15.79 -6.41
C GLN A 3 19.70 15.19 -5.10
N ALA A 4 19.31 16.03 -4.14
CA ALA A 4 18.68 15.57 -2.89
C ALA A 4 17.30 14.94 -3.15
N LEU A 5 16.51 15.51 -4.07
CA LEU A 5 15.19 14.99 -4.44
C LEU A 5 15.30 13.66 -5.19
N VAL A 6 16.25 13.54 -6.12
CA VAL A 6 16.51 12.29 -6.83
C VAL A 6 16.93 11.20 -5.84
N LYS A 7 17.79 11.53 -4.87
CA LYS A 7 18.18 10.59 -3.82
C LYS A 7 16.98 10.12 -2.99
N GLN A 8 16.14 11.05 -2.53
CA GLN A 8 14.93 10.71 -1.77
C GLN A 8 13.97 9.84 -2.58
N PHE A 9 13.81 10.13 -3.87
CA PHE A 9 12.94 9.32 -4.71
C PHE A 9 13.49 7.90 -4.93
N ALA A 10 14.82 7.77 -5.09
CA ALA A 10 15.47 6.46 -5.13
C ALA A 10 15.30 5.69 -3.80
N GLU A 11 15.42 6.36 -2.64
CA GLU A 11 15.19 5.75 -1.32
C GLU A 11 13.73 5.27 -1.16
N ILE A 12 12.75 6.00 -1.72
CA ILE A 12 11.35 5.55 -1.75
C ILE A 12 11.19 4.30 -2.62
N LEU A 13 11.81 4.27 -3.80
CA LEU A 13 11.76 3.11 -4.70
C LEU A 13 12.40 1.87 -4.05
N ASP A 14 13.55 2.03 -3.41
CA ASP A 14 14.24 0.96 -2.68
C ASP A 14 13.37 0.39 -1.56
N PHE A 15 12.74 1.26 -0.76
CA PHE A 15 11.78 0.84 0.27
C PHE A 15 10.59 0.07 -0.33
N VAL A 16 10.00 0.57 -1.41
CA VAL A 16 8.84 -0.05 -2.07
C VAL A 16 9.17 -1.47 -2.53
N LEU A 17 10.30 -1.65 -3.21
CA LEU A 17 10.72 -2.95 -3.72
C LEU A 17 11.10 -3.90 -2.58
N THR A 18 11.85 -3.41 -1.58
CA THR A 18 12.23 -4.21 -0.41
C THR A 18 11.01 -4.69 0.38
N PHE A 19 10.01 -3.81 0.58
CA PHE A 19 8.76 -4.19 1.24
C PHE A 19 8.04 -5.29 0.47
N ASP A 20 7.88 -5.11 -0.84
CA ASP A 20 7.13 -6.04 -1.68
C ASP A 20 7.83 -7.41 -1.78
N ASP A 21 9.16 -7.46 -1.85
CA ASP A 21 9.95 -8.70 -1.82
C ASP A 21 9.77 -9.48 -0.51
N LEU A 22 9.85 -8.78 0.63
CA LEU A 22 9.60 -9.37 1.95
C LEU A 22 8.15 -9.86 2.07
N LYS A 23 7.18 -9.10 1.53
CA LYS A 23 5.77 -9.49 1.54
C LYS A 23 5.53 -10.73 0.67
N MET A 24 6.10 -10.79 -0.53
CA MET A 24 5.92 -11.91 -1.46
C MET A 24 6.43 -13.24 -0.89
N THR A 25 7.48 -13.17 -0.06
CA THR A 25 8.05 -14.34 0.62
C THR A 25 7.34 -14.68 1.95
N ASN A 26 6.34 -13.90 2.36
CA ASN A 26 5.60 -14.09 3.61
C ASN A 26 4.08 -14.27 3.39
N PRO A 27 3.60 -15.48 3.04
CA PRO A 27 2.18 -15.73 2.87
C PRO A 27 1.35 -15.62 4.16
N ALA A 28 1.99 -15.67 5.34
CA ALA A 28 1.30 -15.61 6.63
C ALA A 28 0.54 -14.28 6.82
N ILE A 29 1.06 -13.17 6.29
CA ILE A 29 0.43 -11.84 6.40
C ILE A 29 -1.05 -11.85 5.95
N GLN A 30 -1.34 -12.46 4.79
CA GLN A 30 -2.71 -12.53 4.26
C GLN A 30 -3.58 -13.51 5.07
N ASN A 31 -3.00 -14.63 5.50
CA ASN A 31 -3.70 -15.66 6.26
C ASN A 31 -4.09 -15.16 7.65
N ASP A 32 -3.16 -14.53 8.35
CA ASP A 32 -3.33 -13.99 9.70
C ASP A 32 -4.36 -12.87 9.69
N PHE A 33 -4.29 -11.96 8.70
CA PHE A 33 -5.29 -10.91 8.57
C PHE A 33 -6.69 -11.46 8.24
N SER A 34 -6.77 -12.49 7.39
CA SER A 34 -8.03 -13.19 7.10
C SER A 34 -8.60 -13.92 8.33
N TYR A 35 -7.73 -14.46 9.18
CA TYR A 35 -8.12 -15.07 10.45
C TYR A 35 -8.64 -14.02 11.45
N TYR A 36 -7.92 -12.91 11.62
CA TYR A 36 -8.33 -11.77 12.44
C TYR A 36 -9.75 -11.33 12.08
N ARG A 37 -10.01 -11.04 10.79
CA ARG A 37 -11.33 -10.60 10.31
C ARG A 37 -12.46 -11.59 10.62
N ARG A 38 -12.21 -12.88 10.43
CA ARG A 38 -13.20 -13.94 10.74
C ARG A 38 -13.50 -14.01 12.23
N THR A 39 -12.48 -13.87 13.07
CA THR A 39 -12.61 -13.94 14.52
C THR A 39 -13.38 -12.75 15.07
N VAL A 40 -13.01 -11.53 14.66
CA VAL A 40 -13.71 -10.29 15.03
C VAL A 40 -15.19 -10.36 14.63
N ASN A 41 -15.49 -10.75 13.39
CA ASN A 41 -16.88 -10.85 12.93
C ASN A 41 -17.70 -11.87 13.74
N ARG A 42 -17.10 -13.00 14.12
CA ARG A 42 -17.75 -14.01 14.97
C ARG A 42 -18.04 -13.47 16.37
N LEU A 43 -17.11 -12.72 16.97
CA LEU A 43 -17.30 -12.13 18.30
C LEU A 43 -18.44 -11.11 18.31
N ARG A 44 -18.51 -10.26 17.28
CA ARG A 44 -19.61 -9.32 17.06
C ARG A 44 -20.96 -10.02 16.96
N LEU A 45 -21.06 -11.09 16.16
CA LEU A 45 -22.29 -11.88 16.02
C LEU A 45 -22.70 -12.57 17.32
N ALA A 46 -21.74 -12.94 18.17
CA ALA A 46 -22.00 -13.55 19.47
C ALA A 46 -22.37 -12.53 20.57
N ASN A 47 -22.41 -11.23 20.26
CA ASN A 47 -22.49 -10.13 21.24
C ASN A 47 -21.44 -10.27 22.37
N GLN A 48 -20.32 -10.94 22.08
CA GLN A 48 -19.16 -11.06 22.95
C GLN A 48 -18.11 -10.01 22.57
N ASP A 49 -18.57 -8.87 22.05
CA ASP A 49 -17.68 -7.78 21.72
C ASP A 49 -17.03 -7.34 23.03
N PRO A 50 -15.69 -7.46 23.17
CA PRO A 50 -15.01 -6.81 24.27
C PRO A 50 -15.19 -5.32 24.02
N SER A 51 -16.19 -4.74 24.70
CA SER A 51 -16.56 -3.34 24.63
C SER A 51 -15.31 -2.46 24.66
N ASP A 52 -15.16 -1.60 23.66
CA ASP A 52 -14.18 -0.50 23.56
C ASP A 52 -12.70 -0.88 23.47
N ASP A 53 -12.33 -1.82 22.58
CA ASP A 53 -10.93 -1.86 22.13
C ASP A 53 -10.73 -0.78 21.06
N GLU A 54 -10.25 0.40 21.45
CA GLU A 54 -9.91 1.53 20.55
C GLU A 54 -8.92 1.11 19.43
N LEU A 55 -8.25 -0.04 19.62
CA LEU A 55 -7.33 -0.65 18.67
C LEU A 55 -8.02 -1.55 17.62
N GLU A 56 -9.33 -1.78 17.71
CA GLU A 56 -10.05 -2.61 16.74
C GLU A 56 -10.09 -1.94 15.36
N VAL A 57 -9.65 -2.67 14.33
CA VAL A 57 -9.66 -2.17 12.94
C VAL A 57 -11.11 -2.05 12.44
N PRO A 58 -11.58 -0.85 12.06
CA PRO A 58 -12.92 -0.68 11.51
C PRO A 58 -13.11 -1.48 10.21
N ASN A 59 -14.34 -1.95 9.96
CA ASN A 59 -14.62 -2.83 8.82
C ASN A 59 -14.24 -2.20 7.46
N GLU A 60 -14.41 -0.88 7.31
CA GLU A 60 -13.99 -0.16 6.10
C GLU A 60 -12.47 -0.21 5.90
N LEU A 61 -11.69 0.09 6.94
CA LEU A 61 -10.24 0.01 6.90
C LEU A 61 -9.78 -1.44 6.64
N ALA A 62 -10.45 -2.42 7.26
CA ALA A 62 -10.13 -3.83 7.05
C ALA A 62 -10.37 -4.29 5.60
N ASN A 63 -11.38 -3.74 4.92
CA ASN A 63 -11.60 -3.99 3.49
C ASN A 63 -10.47 -3.41 2.64
N ARG A 64 -10.04 -2.16 2.91
CA ARG A 64 -8.91 -1.53 2.21
C ARG A 64 -7.61 -2.31 2.43
N MET A 65 -7.34 -2.73 3.67
CA MET A 65 -6.19 -3.58 4.00
C MET A 65 -6.23 -4.93 3.28
N SER A 66 -7.41 -5.54 3.15
CA SER A 66 -7.56 -6.81 2.43
C SER A 66 -7.21 -6.67 0.95
N LEU A 67 -7.68 -5.59 0.30
CA LEU A 67 -7.34 -5.29 -1.08
C LEU A 67 -5.85 -4.99 -1.24
N PHE A 68 -5.27 -4.25 -0.29
CA PHE A 68 -3.83 -3.98 -0.27
C PHE A 68 -3.03 -5.29 -0.22
N TYR A 69 -3.23 -6.15 0.79
CA TYR A 69 -2.44 -7.37 0.94
C TYR A 69 -2.73 -8.47 -0.10
N ALA A 70 -3.87 -8.40 -0.81
CA ALA A 70 -4.18 -9.31 -1.92
C ALA A 70 -3.27 -9.11 -3.14
N HIS A 71 -2.71 -7.90 -3.33
CA HIS A 71 -1.75 -7.66 -4.41
C HIS A 71 -0.39 -8.30 -4.12
N ALA A 72 0.28 -8.83 -5.15
CA ALA A 72 1.63 -9.38 -5.02
C ALA A 72 2.64 -8.31 -4.57
N THR A 73 2.55 -7.13 -5.19
CA THR A 73 3.42 -5.96 -4.96
C THR A 73 2.59 -4.75 -4.50
N PRO A 74 2.09 -4.76 -3.25
CA PRO A 74 1.13 -3.77 -2.78
C PRO A 74 1.69 -2.34 -2.72
N MET A 75 2.96 -2.16 -2.34
CA MET A 75 3.57 -0.83 -2.28
C MET A 75 3.85 -0.28 -3.68
N LEU A 76 4.29 -1.13 -4.62
CA LEU A 76 4.48 -0.72 -6.00
C LEU A 76 3.15 -0.35 -6.65
N LYS A 77 2.06 -1.05 -6.33
CA LYS A 77 0.70 -0.68 -6.79
C LYS A 77 0.31 0.71 -6.29
N VAL A 78 0.55 1.01 -5.01
CA VAL A 78 0.27 2.34 -4.44
C VAL A 78 1.11 3.43 -5.11
N LEU A 79 2.39 3.18 -5.36
CA LEU A 79 3.25 4.13 -6.04
C LEU A 79 2.79 4.36 -7.49
N SER A 80 2.47 3.30 -8.23
CA SER A 80 1.93 3.38 -9.59
C SER A 80 0.63 4.19 -9.66
N ASP A 81 -0.27 4.00 -8.69
CA ASP A 81 -1.52 4.76 -8.61
C ASP A 81 -1.29 6.23 -8.23
N ALA A 82 -0.32 6.50 -7.37
CA ALA A 82 0.10 7.86 -7.04
C ALA A 82 0.70 8.57 -8.25
N THR A 83 1.60 7.93 -9.01
CA THR A 83 2.18 8.48 -10.24
C THR A 83 1.10 8.72 -11.30
N THR A 84 0.16 7.80 -11.45
CA THR A 84 -0.97 7.95 -12.39
C THR A 84 -1.84 9.14 -12.02
N ARG A 85 -2.16 9.31 -10.73
CA ARG A 85 -2.91 10.48 -10.22
C ARG A 85 -2.15 11.79 -10.45
N PHE A 86 -0.85 11.80 -10.16
CA PHE A 86 -0.01 12.98 -10.40
C PHE A 86 -0.10 13.47 -11.85
N VAL A 87 0.03 12.56 -12.83
CA VAL A 87 -0.12 12.91 -14.26
C VAL A 87 -1.55 13.38 -14.57
N ALA A 88 -2.57 12.74 -14.01
CA ALA A 88 -3.97 13.10 -14.27
C ALA A 88 -4.36 14.48 -13.70
N GLU A 89 -3.76 14.87 -12.58
CA GLU A 89 -4.01 16.14 -11.88
C GLU A 89 -3.21 17.31 -12.48
N ASN A 90 -2.06 17.06 -13.13
CA ASN A 90 -1.17 18.08 -13.70
C ASN A 90 -1.18 18.04 -15.24
N LYS A 91 -2.36 18.27 -15.83
CA LYS A 91 -2.58 18.16 -17.29
C LYS A 91 -1.84 19.20 -18.13
N ASP A 92 -1.38 20.28 -17.50
CA ASP A 92 -0.59 21.35 -18.08
C ASP A 92 0.90 20.97 -18.23
N LEU A 93 1.35 19.92 -17.53
CA LEU A 93 2.70 19.41 -17.65
C LEU A 93 2.78 18.33 -18.75
N PRO A 94 3.81 18.37 -19.63
CA PRO A 94 4.09 17.28 -20.56
C PRO A 94 4.30 15.96 -19.81
N ILE A 95 3.63 14.89 -20.27
CA ILE A 95 3.74 13.56 -19.66
C ILE A 95 5.17 13.02 -19.75
N GLU A 96 5.89 13.43 -20.80
CA GLU A 96 7.28 13.09 -21.08
C GLU A 96 8.18 13.44 -19.90
N ASN A 97 7.92 14.56 -19.20
CA ASN A 97 8.71 14.96 -18.03
C ASN A 97 8.68 13.88 -16.93
N THR A 98 7.54 13.22 -16.75
CA THR A 98 7.39 12.15 -15.75
C THR A 98 8.02 10.85 -16.26
N THR A 99 7.73 10.47 -17.51
CA THR A 99 8.23 9.20 -18.08
C THR A 99 9.75 9.22 -18.31
N GLU A 100 10.32 10.34 -18.75
CA GLU A 100 11.78 10.50 -18.92
C GLU A 100 12.50 10.50 -17.57
N THR A 101 11.93 11.13 -16.54
CA THR A 101 12.51 11.09 -15.19
C THR A 101 12.58 9.65 -14.68
N LEU A 102 11.49 8.89 -14.81
CA LEU A 102 11.46 7.47 -14.43
C LEU A 102 12.40 6.63 -15.28
N GLY A 103 12.44 6.87 -16.60
CA GLY A 103 13.29 6.14 -17.53
C GLY A 103 14.79 6.41 -17.33
N THR A 104 15.17 7.60 -16.88
CA THR A 104 16.57 7.95 -16.58
C THR A 104 17.05 7.34 -15.26
N MET A 105 16.13 6.97 -14.37
CA MET A 105 16.44 6.35 -13.08
C MET A 105 16.47 4.81 -13.12
N ALA A 106 15.97 4.21 -14.20
CA ALA A 106 16.00 2.77 -14.46
C ALA A 106 17.36 2.32 -15.00
#